data_AF-A0A0L0W4R6-F1
#
_entry.id   AF-A0A0L0W4R6-F1
#
_cell.length_a   1.000
_cell.length_b   1.000
_cell.length_c   1.000
_cell.angle_alpha   90.00
_cell.angle_beta   90.00
_cell.angle_gamma   90.00
#
_symmetry.space_group_name_H-M   'P 1'
#
loop_
_entity.id
_entity.type
_entity.pdbx_description
1 polymer ?
#
loop_
_entity_poly.entity_id
_entity_poly.type
_entity_poly.pdbx_seq_one_letter_code
_entity_poly.pdbx_strand_id
1 'polypeptide(L)'
;MTTSEEVQAQIAGAMDQMSIKFQAKLEEQNALILSQQGEIQQLRHTSHMAQQQQHIPAPHQQSQSEDKIRRFNGDVQKIHSGRNPNFTLLLYDGSNYQIWEKEINRTLGFVFDTPKAFLENKDNFSVRAVDEQSSISALLWLTIHKDLKAIADGSSKQSALDLFKLIKLDCTSKSSGRELVLAKWTKIFTNIEQLKIPTNKLCGLILQSSFIAPAGVDKKTFDFSIDSKLEARENTNFDDITTVIPLACGKGKNKSSPPSTDSYTPMELDAISAVRNQAKYLPLW
;
A
#
# COMPACT_ATOMS: atom_id res chain seq x y z
N MET A 1 11.20 -112.74 44.55
CA MET A 1 9.91 -112.01 44.62
C MET A 1 10.15 -110.80 45.50
N THR A 2 10.13 -109.60 44.92
CA THR A 2 10.23 -108.35 45.68
C THR A 2 9.03 -108.26 46.62
N THR A 3 9.23 -107.92 47.89
CA THR A 3 8.11 -107.87 48.84
C THR A 3 7.26 -106.61 48.61
N SER A 4 5.98 -106.65 49.00
CA SER A 4 5.09 -105.49 48.85
C SER A 4 5.62 -104.24 49.58
N GLU A 5 6.39 -104.46 50.65
CA GLU A 5 6.98 -103.43 51.50
C GLU A 5 8.16 -102.73 50.80
N GLU A 6 9.01 -103.47 50.08
CA GLU A 6 10.10 -102.89 49.27
C GLU A 6 9.56 -102.00 48.14
N VAL A 7 8.49 -102.42 47.47
CA VAL A 7 7.84 -101.63 46.41
C VAL A 7 7.22 -100.35 46.99
N GLN A 8 6.56 -100.45 48.14
CA GLN A 8 5.97 -99.29 48.82
C GLN A 8 7.05 -98.30 49.31
N ALA A 9 8.18 -98.80 49.82
CA ALA A 9 9.33 -97.98 50.21
C ALA A 9 9.97 -97.26 49.01
N GLN A 10 10.12 -97.93 47.86
CA GLN A 10 10.63 -97.30 46.63
C GLN A 10 9.69 -96.18 46.12
N ILE A 11 8.37 -96.41 46.14
CA ILE A 11 7.40 -95.38 45.73
C ILE A 11 7.44 -94.18 46.68
N ALA A 12 7.50 -94.41 48.00
CA ALA A 12 7.63 -93.34 48.98
C ALA A 12 8.91 -92.51 48.78
N GLY A 13 10.06 -93.17 48.58
CA GLY A 13 11.33 -92.48 48.29
C GLY A 13 11.33 -91.71 46.97
N ALA A 14 10.66 -92.22 45.94
CA ALA A 14 10.51 -91.52 44.66
C ALA A 14 9.59 -90.29 44.78
N MET A 15 8.51 -90.38 45.56
CA MET A 15 7.62 -89.25 45.85
C MET A 15 8.33 -88.16 46.67
N ASP A 16 9.11 -88.54 47.69
CA ASP A 16 9.87 -87.59 48.50
C ASP A 16 10.94 -86.86 47.65
N GLN A 17 11.70 -87.60 46.83
CA GLN A 17 12.65 -87.00 45.89
C GLN A 17 11.96 -86.06 44.87
N MET A 18 10.74 -86.39 44.41
CA MET A 18 9.96 -85.52 43.53
C MET A 18 9.49 -84.26 44.25
N SER A 19 9.05 -84.38 45.50
CA SER A 19 8.66 -83.25 46.37
C SER A 19 9.83 -82.28 46.56
N ILE A 20 11.01 -82.79 46.92
CA ILE A 20 12.24 -81.99 47.08
C ILE A 20 12.62 -81.28 45.77
N LYS A 21 12.58 -81.97 44.63
CA LYS A 21 12.87 -81.36 43.31
C LYS A 21 11.84 -80.29 42.93
N PHE A 22 10.57 -80.49 43.26
CA PHE A 22 9.52 -79.51 42.98
C PHE A 22 9.67 -78.26 43.86
N GLN A 23 9.94 -78.44 45.15
CA GLN A 23 10.19 -77.36 46.10
C GLN A 23 11.42 -76.51 45.69
N ALA A 24 12.54 -77.16 45.37
CA ALA A 24 13.74 -76.45 44.90
C ALA A 24 13.48 -75.63 43.62
N LYS A 25 12.65 -76.14 42.70
CA LYS A 25 12.30 -75.43 41.46
C LYS A 25 11.32 -74.26 41.68
N LEU A 26 10.46 -74.34 42.70
CA LEU A 26 9.64 -73.21 43.15
C LEU A 26 10.52 -72.11 43.76
N GLU A 27 11.49 -72.47 44.59
CA GLU A 27 12.45 -71.53 45.19
C GLU A 27 13.32 -70.85 44.13
N GLU A 28 13.79 -71.60 43.13
CA GLU A 28 14.51 -71.08 41.97
C GLU A 28 13.66 -70.08 41.16
N GLN A 29 12.39 -70.40 40.87
CA GLN A 29 11.49 -69.45 40.20
C GLN A 29 11.24 -68.20 41.04
N ASN A 30 11.03 -68.33 42.35
CA ASN A 30 10.79 -67.19 43.24
C ASN A 30 12.02 -66.27 43.28
N ALA A 31 13.24 -66.83 43.34
CA ALA A 31 14.48 -66.06 43.25
C ALA A 31 14.61 -65.33 41.91
N LEU A 32 14.28 -65.98 40.79
CA LEU A 32 14.28 -65.36 39.45
C LEU A 32 13.27 -64.21 39.33
N ILE A 33 12.06 -64.39 39.86
CA ILE A 33 11.01 -63.35 39.88
C ILE A 33 11.48 -62.14 40.70
N LEU A 34 12.08 -62.35 41.86
CA LEU A 34 12.63 -61.27 42.69
C LEU A 34 13.78 -60.53 41.97
N SER A 35 14.67 -61.25 41.27
CA SER A 35 15.74 -60.65 40.46
C SER A 35 15.16 -59.76 39.35
N GLN A 36 14.19 -60.28 38.57
CA GLN A 36 13.53 -59.51 37.52
C GLN A 36 12.79 -58.29 38.06
N GLN A 37 12.15 -58.38 39.24
CA GLN A 37 11.53 -57.22 39.88
C GLN A 37 12.57 -56.16 40.27
N GLY A 38 13.75 -56.56 40.75
CA GLY A 38 14.88 -55.66 41.02
C GLY A 38 15.35 -54.94 39.77
N GLU A 39 15.56 -55.66 38.66
CA GLU A 39 15.93 -55.08 37.36
C GLU A 39 14.87 -54.11 36.84
N ILE A 40 13.57 -54.47 36.92
CA ILE A 40 12.46 -53.60 36.51
C ILE A 40 12.41 -52.33 37.38
N GLN A 41 12.66 -52.42 38.68
CA GLN A 41 12.75 -51.25 39.56
C GLN A 41 13.94 -50.37 39.19
N GLN A 42 15.12 -50.96 38.95
CA GLN A 42 16.31 -50.23 38.52
C GLN A 42 16.10 -49.54 37.17
N LEU A 43 15.52 -50.22 36.18
CA LEU A 43 15.11 -49.65 34.89
C LEU A 43 14.12 -48.50 35.06
N ARG A 44 13.15 -48.61 35.96
CA ARG A 44 12.21 -47.51 36.29
C ARG A 44 12.93 -46.33 36.95
N HIS A 45 13.83 -46.55 37.90
CA HIS A 45 14.60 -45.47 38.53
C HIS A 45 15.53 -44.76 37.53
N THR A 46 16.27 -45.52 36.71
CA THR A 46 17.10 -44.97 35.64
C THR A 46 16.26 -44.24 34.60
N SER A 47 15.05 -44.73 34.27
CA SER A 47 14.13 -44.04 33.35
C SER A 47 13.60 -42.72 33.93
N HIS A 48 13.24 -42.67 35.22
CA HIS A 48 12.81 -41.42 35.85
C HIS A 48 13.97 -40.42 35.99
N MET A 49 15.19 -40.87 36.29
CA MET A 49 16.39 -40.02 36.32
C MET A 49 16.74 -39.51 34.92
N ALA A 50 16.63 -40.37 33.91
CA ALA A 50 16.78 -39.99 32.51
C ALA A 50 15.70 -39.01 32.07
N GLN A 51 14.45 -39.11 32.53
CA GLN A 51 13.38 -38.13 32.27
C GLN A 51 13.59 -36.79 33.02
N GLN A 52 14.24 -36.79 34.20
CA GLN A 52 14.60 -35.53 34.88
C GLN A 52 15.80 -34.82 34.22
N GLN A 53 16.75 -35.57 33.64
CA GLN A 53 17.87 -34.98 32.88
C GLN A 53 17.53 -34.69 31.41
N GLN A 54 16.65 -35.50 30.81
CA GLN A 54 16.01 -35.24 29.52
C GLN A 54 14.69 -34.53 29.75
N HIS A 55 14.78 -33.24 30.06
CA HIS A 55 13.66 -32.31 29.89
C HIS A 55 13.41 -32.10 28.37
N ILE A 56 13.06 -33.17 27.66
CA ILE A 56 12.51 -33.11 26.31
C ILE A 56 11.20 -32.34 26.43
N PRO A 57 11.03 -31.18 25.76
CA PRO A 57 9.75 -30.49 25.77
C PRO A 57 8.67 -31.40 25.17
N ALA A 58 7.46 -31.31 25.72
CA ALA A 58 6.29 -32.06 25.26
C ALA A 58 6.14 -31.96 23.73
N PRO A 59 5.57 -32.99 23.05
CA PRO A 59 5.47 -33.05 21.59
C PRO A 59 4.77 -31.80 21.04
N HIS A 60 5.60 -30.87 20.56
CA HIS A 60 5.23 -29.54 20.05
C HIS A 60 4.07 -28.88 20.82
N GLN A 61 4.34 -28.44 22.06
CA GLN A 61 3.79 -27.14 22.48
C GLN A 61 4.42 -26.05 21.60
N GLN A 62 3.90 -25.96 20.37
CA GLN A 62 4.23 -24.93 19.40
C GLN A 62 4.06 -23.57 20.11
N SER A 63 5.11 -22.75 20.09
CA SER A 63 5.12 -21.49 20.84
C SER A 63 3.93 -20.65 20.40
N GLN A 64 3.34 -19.87 21.31
CA GLN A 64 2.25 -18.96 20.94
C GLN A 64 2.63 -18.04 19.77
N SER A 65 3.92 -17.71 19.59
CA SER A 65 4.42 -17.00 18.42
C SER A 65 4.34 -17.82 17.12
N GLU A 66 4.88 -19.05 17.11
CA GLU A 66 4.80 -19.99 15.98
C GLU A 66 3.36 -20.29 15.58
N ASP A 67 2.46 -20.35 16.56
CA ASP A 67 1.03 -20.59 16.36
C ASP A 67 0.34 -19.42 15.65
N LYS A 68 0.74 -18.17 15.94
CA LYS A 68 0.27 -16.97 15.23
C LYS A 68 0.82 -16.94 13.80
N ILE A 69 2.12 -17.21 13.62
CA ILE A 69 2.79 -17.25 12.32
C ILE A 69 2.13 -18.28 11.41
N ARG A 70 1.95 -19.52 11.88
CA ARG A 70 1.26 -20.58 11.13
C ARG A 70 -0.15 -20.18 10.69
N ARG A 71 -0.93 -19.55 11.58
CA ARG A 71 -2.29 -19.07 11.26
C ARG A 71 -2.28 -17.91 10.26
N PHE A 72 -1.29 -17.02 10.34
CA PHE A 72 -1.10 -15.94 9.39
C PHE A 72 -0.72 -16.45 8.00
N ASN A 73 0.23 -17.40 7.91
CA ASN A 73 0.64 -18.00 6.64
C ASN A 73 -0.47 -18.86 6.01
N GLY A 74 -1.40 -19.38 6.82
CA GLY A 74 -2.60 -20.08 6.34
C GLY A 74 -3.74 -19.17 5.85
N ASP A 75 -3.98 -18.03 6.51
CA ASP A 75 -5.05 -17.08 6.14
C ASP A 75 -4.72 -15.64 6.56
N VAL A 76 -3.96 -14.96 5.70
CA VAL A 76 -3.51 -13.57 5.88
C VAL A 76 -4.69 -12.61 6.05
N GLN A 77 -5.75 -12.77 5.24
CA GLN A 77 -6.89 -11.85 5.24
C GLN A 77 -7.67 -11.94 6.55
N LYS A 78 -7.91 -13.15 7.07
CA LYS A 78 -8.61 -13.37 8.34
C LYS A 78 -7.83 -12.85 9.54
N ILE A 79 -6.51 -13.03 9.57
CA ILE A 79 -5.68 -12.46 10.65
C ILE A 79 -5.65 -10.93 10.58
N HIS A 80 -5.57 -10.32 9.40
CA HIS A 80 -5.59 -8.88 9.24
C HIS A 80 -6.94 -8.26 9.65
N SER A 81 -8.05 -8.76 9.10
CA SER A 81 -9.41 -8.30 9.42
C SER A 81 -9.79 -8.56 10.88
N GLY A 82 -9.36 -9.68 11.48
CA GLY A 82 -9.53 -9.94 12.90
C GLY A 82 -8.77 -8.96 13.82
N ARG A 83 -7.73 -8.29 13.31
CA ARG A 83 -6.99 -7.23 14.03
C ARG A 83 -7.47 -5.82 13.69
N ASN A 84 -8.03 -5.63 12.50
CA ASN A 84 -8.51 -4.37 11.96
C ASN A 84 -9.89 -4.60 11.31
N PRO A 85 -11.00 -4.63 12.08
CA PRO A 85 -12.32 -5.04 11.57
C PRO A 85 -12.88 -4.14 10.47
N ASN A 86 -12.45 -2.89 10.41
CA ASN A 86 -12.80 -1.90 9.39
C ASN A 86 -11.54 -1.39 8.67
N PHE A 87 -10.60 -2.29 8.33
CA PHE A 87 -9.32 -1.90 7.74
C PHE A 87 -9.51 -1.09 6.45
N THR A 88 -8.62 -0.12 6.24
CA THR A 88 -8.70 0.76 5.07
C THR A 88 -7.78 0.26 3.95
N LEU A 89 -8.29 0.28 2.72
CA LEU A 89 -7.42 0.12 1.54
C LEU A 89 -6.58 1.39 1.37
N LEU A 90 -5.28 1.24 1.14
CA LEU A 90 -4.40 2.35 0.83
C LEU A 90 -4.81 3.01 -0.47
N LEU A 91 -5.16 4.29 -0.39
CA LEU A 91 -5.59 5.11 -1.52
C LEU A 91 -4.42 5.46 -2.43
N TYR A 92 -4.69 5.58 -3.73
CA TYR A 92 -3.67 5.85 -4.75
C TYR A 92 -2.89 7.16 -4.53
N ASP A 93 -3.51 8.16 -3.89
CA ASP A 93 -2.90 9.47 -3.60
C ASP A 93 -2.09 9.51 -2.29
N GLY A 94 -2.02 8.37 -1.56
CA GLY A 94 -1.32 8.24 -0.30
C GLY A 94 -1.97 8.93 0.91
N SER A 95 -3.16 9.53 0.77
CA SER A 95 -3.78 10.36 1.83
C SER A 95 -4.02 9.63 3.15
N ASN A 96 -4.33 8.33 3.12
CA ASN A 96 -4.51 7.50 4.31
C ASN A 96 -3.27 6.67 4.69
N TYR A 97 -2.09 6.93 4.11
CA TYR A 97 -0.88 6.12 4.33
C TYR A 97 -0.54 5.90 5.80
N GLN A 98 -0.66 6.92 6.66
CA GLN A 98 -0.39 6.80 8.11
C GLN A 98 -1.38 5.89 8.84
N ILE A 99 -2.64 5.83 8.39
CA ILE A 99 -3.66 4.93 8.96
C ILE A 99 -3.34 3.49 8.52
N TRP A 100 -3.12 3.28 7.23
CA TRP A 100 -2.74 1.99 6.66
C TRP A 100 -1.44 1.43 7.27
N GLU A 101 -0.37 2.24 7.36
CA GLU A 101 0.93 1.84 7.95
C GLU A 101 0.74 1.35 9.39
N LYS A 102 -0.17 1.97 10.16
CA LYS A 102 -0.53 1.56 11.52
C LYS A 102 -1.32 0.24 11.54
N GLU A 103 -2.24 0.01 10.62
CA GLU A 103 -3.03 -1.24 10.50
C GLU A 103 -2.15 -2.44 10.11
N ILE A 104 -1.17 -2.24 9.22
CA ILE A 104 -0.16 -3.24 8.86
C ILE A 104 0.75 -3.52 10.07
N ASN A 105 1.31 -2.48 10.70
CA ASN A 105 2.15 -2.64 11.90
C ASN A 105 1.42 -3.36 13.04
N ARG A 106 0.12 -3.11 13.24
CA ARG A 106 -0.70 -3.83 14.23
C ARG A 106 -0.84 -5.32 13.92
N THR A 107 -0.94 -5.66 12.63
CA THR A 107 -1.05 -7.04 12.16
C THR A 107 0.27 -7.78 12.34
N LEU A 108 1.35 -7.22 11.78
CA LEU A 108 2.68 -7.84 11.81
C LEU A 108 3.28 -7.86 13.23
N GLY A 109 3.05 -6.82 14.03
CA GLY A 109 3.46 -6.79 15.44
C GLY A 109 2.72 -7.79 16.32
N PHE A 110 1.46 -8.13 15.99
CA PHE A 110 0.79 -9.27 16.63
C PHE A 110 1.36 -10.61 16.18
N VAL A 111 1.61 -10.80 14.88
CA VAL A 111 2.07 -12.10 14.34
C VAL A 111 3.50 -12.45 14.78
N PHE A 112 4.40 -11.47 14.73
CA PHE A 112 5.84 -11.65 14.99
C PHE A 112 6.27 -11.16 16.38
N ASP A 113 5.33 -10.76 17.24
CA ASP A 113 5.56 -10.26 18.60
C ASP A 113 6.63 -9.13 18.69
N THR A 114 6.67 -8.25 17.67
CA THR A 114 7.68 -7.18 17.61
C THR A 114 7.33 -6.02 18.55
N PRO A 115 8.23 -5.62 19.49
CA PRO A 115 7.93 -4.55 20.47
C PRO A 115 7.95 -3.13 19.87
N LYS A 116 8.46 -2.98 18.64
CA LYS A 116 8.43 -1.75 17.84
C LYS A 116 7.62 -1.99 16.57
N ALA A 117 7.26 -0.92 15.87
CA ALA A 117 6.56 -1.02 14.59
C ALA A 117 7.41 -1.82 13.58
N PHE A 118 6.82 -2.90 13.05
CA PHE A 118 7.49 -3.84 12.15
C PHE A 118 8.09 -3.14 10.92
N LEU A 119 7.38 -2.18 10.34
CA LEU A 119 7.75 -1.49 9.10
C LEU A 119 8.87 -0.44 9.28
N GLU A 120 9.24 -0.07 10.51
CA GLU A 120 10.32 0.88 10.76
C GLU A 120 11.71 0.26 10.55
N ASN A 121 11.89 -1.02 10.92
CA ASN A 121 13.16 -1.72 10.77
C ASN A 121 13.12 -2.67 9.56
N LYS A 122 14.00 -2.42 8.58
CA LYS A 122 14.13 -3.24 7.36
C LYS A 122 14.60 -4.67 7.67
N ASP A 123 15.39 -4.85 8.74
CA ASP A 123 15.92 -6.17 9.12
C ASP A 123 14.79 -7.13 9.53
N ASN A 124 13.65 -6.61 9.99
CA ASN A 124 12.47 -7.40 10.33
C ASN A 124 11.94 -8.21 9.15
N PHE A 125 12.21 -7.79 7.90
CA PHE A 125 11.89 -8.55 6.68
C PHE A 125 12.97 -9.58 6.35
N SER A 126 14.25 -9.21 6.50
CA SER A 126 15.41 -10.04 6.15
C SER A 126 15.50 -11.33 6.97
N VAL A 127 15.05 -11.30 8.23
CA VAL A 127 15.07 -12.46 9.14
C VAL A 127 13.85 -13.39 9.01
N ARG A 128 12.97 -13.16 8.03
CA ARG A 128 11.75 -13.95 7.81
C ARG A 128 11.96 -15.13 6.86
N ALA A 129 11.30 -16.24 7.13
CA ALA A 129 11.24 -17.39 6.24
C ALA A 129 10.47 -17.06 4.93
N VAL A 130 10.63 -17.90 3.89
CA VAL A 130 10.10 -17.62 2.55
C VAL A 130 8.57 -17.58 2.51
N ASP A 131 7.91 -18.42 3.30
CA ASP A 131 6.45 -18.47 3.47
C ASP A 131 5.93 -17.27 4.27
N GLU A 132 6.64 -16.85 5.32
CA GLU A 132 6.37 -15.62 6.05
C GLU A 132 6.51 -14.38 5.14
N GLN A 133 7.58 -14.28 4.35
CA GLN A 133 7.75 -13.19 3.37
C GLN A 133 6.65 -13.19 2.31
N SER A 134 6.25 -14.37 1.81
CA SER A 134 5.14 -14.51 0.88
C SER A 134 3.83 -14.01 1.49
N SER A 135 3.61 -14.29 2.78
CA SER A 135 2.41 -13.87 3.53
C SER A 135 2.41 -12.38 3.86
N ILE A 136 3.57 -11.78 4.13
CA ILE A 136 3.74 -10.31 4.25
C ILE A 136 3.48 -9.63 2.90
N SER A 137 4.02 -10.16 1.79
CA SER A 137 3.71 -9.66 0.45
C SER A 137 2.20 -9.74 0.18
N ALA A 138 1.57 -10.89 0.45
CA ALA A 138 0.12 -11.04 0.29
C ALA A 138 -0.67 -10.03 1.14
N LEU A 139 -0.24 -9.72 2.37
CA LEU A 139 -0.86 -8.70 3.21
C LEU A 139 -0.79 -7.31 2.57
N LEU A 140 0.39 -6.92 2.08
CA LEU A 140 0.57 -5.64 1.37
C LEU A 140 -0.31 -5.60 0.11
N TRP A 141 -0.32 -6.66 -0.70
CA TRP A 141 -1.18 -6.77 -1.88
C TRP A 141 -2.68 -6.72 -1.56
N LEU A 142 -3.14 -7.34 -0.47
CA LEU A 142 -4.56 -7.35 -0.08
C LEU A 142 -5.06 -5.98 0.38
N THR A 143 -4.16 -5.11 0.84
CA THR A 143 -4.50 -3.84 1.52
C THR A 143 -4.25 -2.59 0.69
N ILE A 144 -3.84 -2.70 -0.57
CA ILE A 144 -3.64 -1.56 -1.49
C ILE A 144 -4.73 -1.47 -2.59
N HIS A 145 -5.04 -0.24 -3.02
CA HIS A 145 -5.96 -0.01 -4.14
C HIS A 145 -5.44 -0.60 -5.46
N LYS A 146 -6.36 -1.04 -6.34
CA LYS A 146 -6.06 -1.71 -7.62
C LYS A 146 -5.09 -0.93 -8.54
N ASP A 147 -5.10 0.39 -8.49
CA ASP A 147 -4.23 1.20 -9.36
C ASP A 147 -2.77 1.25 -8.84
N LEU A 148 -2.57 1.07 -7.53
CA LEU A 148 -1.25 0.83 -6.96
C LEU A 148 -0.76 -0.60 -7.28
N LYS A 149 -1.68 -1.56 -7.37
CA LYS A 149 -1.34 -2.94 -7.76
C LYS A 149 -0.72 -3.00 -9.15
N ALA A 150 -1.37 -2.38 -10.14
CA ALA A 150 -0.89 -2.34 -11.52
C ALA A 150 0.53 -1.76 -11.67
N ILE A 151 0.93 -0.81 -10.81
CA ILE A 151 2.29 -0.24 -10.79
C ILE A 151 3.30 -1.26 -10.26
N ALA A 152 2.96 -1.97 -9.17
CA ALA A 152 3.82 -2.98 -8.57
C ALA A 152 3.92 -4.29 -9.40
N ASP A 153 2.84 -4.67 -10.11
CA ASP A 153 2.79 -5.88 -10.95
C ASP A 153 3.74 -5.80 -12.15
N GLY A 154 4.05 -4.59 -12.63
CA GLY A 154 5.04 -4.36 -13.70
C GLY A 154 6.48 -4.73 -13.33
N SER A 155 6.75 -5.02 -12.05
CA SER A 155 8.08 -5.30 -11.51
C SER A 155 8.21 -6.71 -10.93
N SER A 156 8.26 -7.71 -11.82
CA SER A 156 8.37 -9.12 -11.43
C SER A 156 9.60 -9.43 -10.54
N LYS A 157 9.37 -10.18 -9.44
CA LYS A 157 10.32 -10.55 -8.37
C LYS A 157 10.72 -9.43 -7.38
N GLN A 158 9.74 -8.79 -6.74
CA GLN A 158 9.98 -7.98 -5.55
C GLN A 158 9.84 -8.80 -4.27
N SER A 159 10.78 -8.62 -3.33
CA SER A 159 10.61 -9.09 -1.96
C SER A 159 9.51 -8.29 -1.24
N ALA A 160 9.00 -8.79 -0.11
CA ALA A 160 8.07 -8.05 0.74
C ALA A 160 8.61 -6.66 1.14
N LEU A 161 9.94 -6.56 1.33
CA LEU A 161 10.63 -5.31 1.64
C LEU A 161 10.67 -4.36 0.43
N ASP A 162 10.85 -4.86 -0.79
CA ASP A 162 10.89 -4.03 -1.99
C ASP A 162 9.51 -3.52 -2.38
N LEU A 163 8.48 -4.36 -2.24
CA LEU A 163 7.08 -3.96 -2.36
C LEU A 163 6.73 -2.85 -1.35
N PHE A 164 7.14 -2.99 -0.08
CA PHE A 164 6.95 -1.94 0.92
C PHE A 164 7.69 -0.64 0.57
N LYS A 165 8.95 -0.71 0.11
CA LYS A 165 9.70 0.48 -0.35
C LYS A 165 8.97 1.18 -1.50
N LEU A 166 8.47 0.43 -2.48
CA LEU A 166 7.73 0.95 -3.63
C LEU A 166 6.48 1.70 -3.17
N ILE A 167 5.63 1.03 -2.37
CA ILE A 167 4.41 1.62 -1.79
C ILE A 167 4.72 2.90 -1.01
N LYS A 168 5.75 2.87 -0.15
CA LYS A 168 6.17 4.02 0.66
C LYS A 168 6.70 5.17 -0.19
N LEU A 169 7.48 4.90 -1.23
CA LEU A 169 7.99 5.92 -2.15
C LEU A 169 6.86 6.56 -2.95
N ASP A 170 5.94 5.76 -3.50
CA ASP A 170 4.79 6.25 -4.26
C ASP A 170 3.87 7.11 -3.40
N CYS A 171 3.54 6.67 -2.19
CA CYS A 171 2.65 7.41 -1.31
C CYS A 171 3.31 8.68 -0.75
N THR A 172 4.58 8.63 -0.35
CA THR A 172 5.28 9.82 0.16
C THR A 172 5.62 10.82 -0.94
N SER A 173 5.94 10.37 -2.17
CA SER A 173 6.14 11.30 -3.31
C SER A 173 4.84 11.97 -3.77
N LYS A 174 3.69 11.28 -3.69
CA LYS A 174 2.37 11.85 -4.01
C LYS A 174 1.85 12.76 -2.88
N SER A 175 2.11 12.44 -1.61
CA SER A 175 1.76 13.32 -0.47
C SER A 175 2.68 14.54 -0.39
N SER A 176 4.00 14.35 -0.40
CA SER A 176 4.98 15.45 -0.41
C SER A 176 5.06 16.16 -1.76
N GLY A 177 4.43 15.64 -2.82
CA GLY A 177 4.11 16.40 -4.02
C GLY A 177 3.23 17.61 -3.70
N ARG A 178 2.23 17.45 -2.82
CA ARG A 178 1.43 18.59 -2.30
C ARG A 178 2.28 19.51 -1.43
N GLU A 179 3.08 18.99 -0.51
CA GLU A 179 3.94 19.82 0.36
C GLU A 179 5.03 20.58 -0.41
N LEU A 180 5.63 19.97 -1.44
CA LEU A 180 6.64 20.60 -2.30
C LEU A 180 6.01 21.65 -3.23
N VAL A 181 4.80 21.39 -3.75
CA VAL A 181 4.02 22.38 -4.51
C VAL A 181 3.63 23.54 -3.59
N LEU A 182 3.13 23.28 -2.38
CA LEU A 182 2.83 24.30 -1.38
C LEU A 182 4.09 25.09 -0.99
N ALA A 183 5.22 24.45 -0.68
CA ALA A 183 6.47 25.12 -0.34
C ALA A 183 7.02 25.97 -1.50
N LYS A 184 6.86 25.51 -2.76
CA LYS A 184 7.17 26.32 -3.95
C LYS A 184 6.24 27.53 -4.06
N TRP A 185 4.93 27.36 -3.88
CA TRP A 185 3.96 28.46 -3.90
C TRP A 185 4.18 29.46 -2.76
N THR A 186 4.40 29.00 -1.53
CA THR A 186 4.77 29.85 -0.38
C THR A 186 6.04 30.65 -0.70
N LYS A 187 7.09 30.01 -1.23
CA LYS A 187 8.32 30.72 -1.64
C LYS A 187 8.05 31.75 -2.74
N ILE A 188 7.18 31.46 -3.70
CA ILE A 188 6.76 32.40 -4.76
C ILE A 188 6.02 33.59 -4.13
N PHE A 189 5.05 33.36 -3.24
CA PHE A 189 4.31 34.43 -2.54
C PHE A 189 5.23 35.28 -1.65
N THR A 190 6.10 34.67 -0.85
CA THR A 190 7.10 35.41 -0.04
C THR A 190 8.04 36.25 -0.91
N ASN A 191 8.47 35.73 -2.07
CA ASN A 191 9.27 36.53 -3.02
C ASN A 191 8.46 37.71 -3.60
N ILE A 192 7.19 37.51 -3.94
CA ILE A 192 6.29 38.56 -4.44
C ILE A 192 6.08 39.66 -3.38
N GLU A 193 5.86 39.27 -2.12
CA GLU A 193 5.73 40.19 -0.98
C GLU A 193 7.01 41.01 -0.75
N GLN A 194 8.18 40.36 -0.78
CA GLN A 194 9.48 41.03 -0.65
C GLN A 194 9.76 42.01 -1.80
N LEU A 195 9.35 41.68 -3.03
CA LEU A 195 9.54 42.52 -4.21
C LEU A 195 8.61 43.76 -4.22
N LYS A 196 7.68 43.89 -3.27
CA LYS A 196 6.70 45.00 -3.16
C LYS A 196 6.02 45.35 -4.50
N ILE A 197 5.77 44.34 -5.33
CA ILE A 197 5.11 44.55 -6.63
C ILE A 197 3.67 44.98 -6.35
N PRO A 198 3.23 46.17 -6.81
CA PRO A 198 1.86 46.60 -6.60
C PRO A 198 0.90 45.64 -7.34
N THR A 199 -0.23 45.32 -6.71
CA THR A 199 -1.11 44.21 -7.13
C THR A 199 -1.56 44.33 -8.59
N ASN A 200 -1.77 45.55 -9.09
CA ASN A 200 -2.10 45.82 -10.50
C ASN A 200 -0.99 45.37 -11.48
N LYS A 201 0.29 45.51 -11.13
CA LYS A 201 1.42 45.05 -11.95
C LYS A 201 1.58 43.54 -11.91
N LEU A 202 1.35 42.91 -10.75
CA LEU A 202 1.35 41.45 -10.61
C LEU A 202 0.21 40.80 -11.41
N CYS A 203 -1.02 41.29 -11.27
CA CYS A 203 -2.18 40.82 -12.04
C CYS A 203 -1.98 41.04 -13.55
N GLY A 204 -1.33 42.13 -13.95
CA GLY A 204 -0.93 42.38 -15.34
C GLY A 204 -0.02 41.29 -15.91
N LEU A 205 1.07 40.96 -15.21
CA LEU A 205 2.02 39.90 -15.63
C LEU A 205 1.37 38.51 -15.69
N ILE A 206 0.49 38.19 -14.75
CA ILE A 206 -0.27 36.93 -14.75
C ILE A 206 -1.24 36.90 -15.94
N LEU A 207 -1.91 38.01 -16.26
CA LEU A 207 -2.82 38.10 -17.40
C LEU A 207 -2.09 37.97 -18.74
N GLN A 208 -0.93 38.64 -18.89
CA GLN A 208 -0.08 38.53 -20.09
C GLN A 208 0.39 37.09 -20.32
N SER A 209 0.90 36.42 -19.28
CA SER A 209 1.38 35.04 -19.38
C SER A 209 0.27 33.98 -19.56
N SER A 210 -0.98 34.33 -19.27
CA SER A 210 -2.14 33.44 -19.41
C SER A 210 -2.89 33.58 -20.74
N PHE A 211 -2.57 34.59 -21.55
CA PHE A 211 -3.33 34.86 -22.78
C PHE A 211 -2.83 34.01 -23.96
N ILE A 212 -3.72 33.21 -24.54
CA ILE A 212 -3.44 32.40 -25.72
C ILE A 212 -3.92 33.17 -26.95
N ALA A 213 -3.08 33.25 -27.99
CA ALA A 213 -3.40 33.94 -29.24
C ALA A 213 -4.73 33.41 -29.85
N PRO A 214 -5.67 34.29 -30.28
CA PRO A 214 -6.93 33.87 -30.88
C PRO A 214 -6.74 33.03 -32.15
N ALA A 215 -7.67 32.11 -32.42
CA ALA A 215 -7.64 31.25 -33.60
C ALA A 215 -7.57 32.07 -34.90
N GLY A 216 -6.51 31.87 -35.68
CA GLY A 216 -6.25 32.59 -36.93
C GLY A 216 -5.26 33.75 -36.84
N VAL A 217 -4.73 34.06 -35.65
CA VAL A 217 -3.59 34.98 -35.48
C VAL A 217 -2.30 34.16 -35.34
N ASP A 218 -1.25 34.50 -36.10
CA ASP A 218 0.07 33.88 -35.91
C ASP A 218 0.61 34.21 -34.52
N LYS A 219 1.01 33.17 -33.78
CA LYS A 219 1.46 33.30 -32.40
C LYS A 219 2.66 34.23 -32.27
N LYS A 220 3.66 34.12 -33.16
CA LYS A 220 4.87 34.97 -33.08
C LYS A 220 4.55 36.44 -33.34
N THR A 221 3.63 36.71 -34.27
CA THR A 221 3.15 38.06 -34.59
C THR A 221 2.31 38.65 -33.46
N PHE A 222 1.50 37.82 -32.77
CA PHE A 222 0.76 38.23 -31.57
C PHE A 222 1.70 38.55 -30.41
N ASP A 223 2.57 37.62 -30.05
CA ASP A 223 3.56 37.77 -28.96
C ASP A 223 4.42 39.04 -29.22
N PHE A 224 4.96 39.21 -30.42
CA PHE A 224 5.71 40.40 -30.81
C PHE A 224 4.90 41.71 -30.77
N SER A 225 3.62 41.70 -31.15
CA SER A 225 2.76 42.90 -31.04
C SER A 225 2.38 43.23 -29.60
N ILE A 226 2.37 42.26 -28.69
CA ILE A 226 2.16 42.49 -27.27
C ILE A 226 3.44 43.09 -26.69
N ASP A 227 4.58 42.40 -26.84
CA ASP A 227 5.87 42.84 -26.31
C ASP A 227 6.26 44.23 -26.82
N SER A 228 6.18 44.48 -28.13
CA SER A 228 6.49 45.79 -28.73
C SER A 228 5.61 46.94 -28.22
N LYS A 229 4.39 46.68 -27.71
CA LYS A 229 3.50 47.71 -27.15
C LYS A 229 3.67 47.90 -25.65
N LEU A 230 4.19 46.89 -24.94
CA LEU A 230 4.42 46.92 -23.49
C LEU A 230 5.82 47.43 -23.15
N GLU A 231 6.85 47.07 -23.91
CA GLU A 231 8.22 47.61 -23.80
C GLU A 231 8.28 49.13 -24.07
N ALA A 232 7.32 49.66 -24.83
CA ALA A 232 7.19 51.09 -25.09
C ALA A 232 6.54 51.90 -23.94
N ARG A 233 6.19 51.27 -22.81
CA ARG A 233 5.56 51.92 -21.65
C ARG A 233 6.36 51.70 -20.37
N GLU A 234 6.90 52.78 -19.81
CA GLU A 234 7.38 52.76 -18.43
C GLU A 234 6.18 52.61 -17.46
N ASN A 235 6.26 51.63 -16.55
CA ASN A 235 5.27 51.34 -15.50
C ASN A 235 3.89 50.82 -15.96
N THR A 236 3.86 50.01 -17.01
CA THR A 236 2.72 49.16 -17.43
C THR A 236 1.97 48.51 -16.25
N ASN A 237 0.65 48.69 -16.20
CA ASN A 237 -0.25 48.14 -15.20
C ASN A 237 -1.41 47.31 -15.81
N PHE A 238 -2.34 46.83 -14.97
CA PHE A 238 -3.48 46.00 -15.39
C PHE A 238 -4.40 46.68 -16.43
N ASP A 239 -4.64 47.98 -16.30
CA ASP A 239 -5.51 48.75 -17.20
C ASP A 239 -4.83 48.98 -18.56
N ASP A 240 -3.50 49.13 -18.59
CA ASP A 240 -2.72 49.13 -19.82
C ASP A 240 -2.85 47.79 -20.57
N ILE A 241 -2.68 46.67 -19.85
CA ILE A 241 -2.65 45.33 -20.45
C ILE A 241 -4.05 44.90 -20.93
N THR A 242 -5.10 45.18 -20.16
CA THR A 242 -6.49 44.96 -20.59
C THR A 242 -6.92 45.87 -21.74
N THR A 243 -6.22 46.99 -21.98
CA THR A 243 -6.41 47.83 -23.18
C THR A 243 -5.59 47.33 -24.37
N VAL A 244 -4.34 46.89 -24.15
CA VAL A 244 -3.41 46.45 -25.21
C VAL A 244 -3.81 45.10 -25.81
N ILE A 245 -4.29 44.14 -25.00
CA ILE A 245 -4.68 42.81 -25.49
C ILE A 245 -5.81 42.89 -26.55
N PRO A 246 -6.94 43.57 -26.33
CA PRO A 246 -7.97 43.76 -27.38
C PRO A 246 -7.46 44.52 -28.61
N LEU A 247 -6.52 45.46 -28.44
CA LEU A 247 -5.89 46.19 -29.56
C LEU A 247 -4.89 45.34 -30.35
N ALA A 248 -4.34 44.26 -29.77
CA ALA A 248 -3.51 43.27 -30.46
C ALA A 248 -4.36 42.16 -31.11
N CYS A 249 -5.48 41.78 -30.50
CA CYS A 249 -6.47 40.86 -31.09
C CYS A 249 -7.19 41.44 -32.32
N GLY A 250 -7.15 42.77 -32.49
CA GLY A 250 -7.65 43.46 -33.68
C GLY A 250 -9.10 43.92 -33.56
N LYS A 251 -9.31 45.24 -33.64
CA LYS A 251 -10.65 45.84 -33.78
C LYS A 251 -11.17 45.55 -35.19
N GLY A 252 -12.05 44.56 -35.31
CA GLY A 252 -12.98 44.30 -36.43
C GLY A 252 -12.44 44.41 -37.88
N LYS A 253 -12.38 43.27 -38.59
CA LYS A 253 -12.36 43.25 -40.07
C LYS A 253 -13.72 43.69 -40.64
N ASN A 254 -14.03 44.98 -40.57
CA ASN A 254 -15.13 45.60 -41.32
C ASN A 254 -14.55 46.51 -42.41
N LYS A 255 -14.01 45.91 -43.47
CA LYS A 255 -13.80 46.57 -44.77
C LYS A 255 -14.32 45.67 -45.89
N SER A 256 -15.47 46.08 -46.42
CA SER A 256 -16.03 45.77 -47.73
C SER A 256 -15.18 44.91 -48.67
N SER A 257 -15.65 43.70 -48.95
CA SER A 257 -15.40 43.05 -50.24
C SER A 257 -16.38 43.62 -51.28
N PRO A 258 -15.95 43.96 -52.51
CA PRO A 258 -16.87 44.33 -53.59
C PRO A 258 -17.66 43.09 -54.08
N PRO A 259 -18.81 43.30 -54.76
CA PRO A 259 -19.75 42.22 -55.03
C PRO A 259 -19.28 41.29 -56.15
N SER A 260 -19.44 39.99 -55.92
CA SER A 260 -19.53 38.97 -56.98
C SER A 260 -20.95 38.43 -56.99
N THR A 261 -21.45 38.13 -58.19
CA THR A 261 -22.88 38.04 -58.51
C THR A 261 -23.58 36.80 -57.95
N ASP A 262 -24.92 36.92 -57.93
CA ASP A 262 -25.95 35.89 -57.93
C ASP A 262 -26.49 35.29 -56.62
N SER A 263 -27.83 35.21 -56.66
CA SER A 263 -28.72 34.27 -55.96
C SER A 263 -29.12 34.58 -54.51
N TYR A 264 -30.23 35.33 -54.43
CA TYR A 264 -31.41 35.05 -53.61
C TYR A 264 -31.48 35.57 -52.16
N THR A 265 -32.22 36.68 -52.01
CA THR A 265 -33.02 37.00 -50.81
C THR A 265 -34.45 37.36 -51.22
N PRO A 266 -35.46 36.88 -50.48
CA PRO A 266 -36.74 37.58 -50.43
C PRO A 266 -37.33 37.68 -49.01
N MET A 267 -37.70 38.91 -48.61
CA MET A 267 -38.82 39.28 -47.69
C MET A 267 -38.72 38.82 -46.20
N GLU A 268 -39.36 39.42 -45.19
CA GLU A 268 -40.21 40.62 -44.98
C GLU A 268 -40.14 40.99 -43.46
N LEU A 269 -40.59 42.11 -42.87
CA LEU A 269 -41.12 43.43 -43.27
C LEU A 269 -40.83 44.42 -42.09
N ASP A 270 -41.28 45.69 -42.16
CA ASP A 270 -41.59 46.65 -41.08
C ASP A 270 -40.61 46.89 -39.89
N ALA A 271 -40.25 48.14 -39.57
CA ALA A 271 -41.18 49.25 -39.41
C ALA A 271 -40.58 50.61 -39.80
N ILE A 272 -41.28 51.34 -40.66
CA ILE A 272 -41.10 52.79 -40.84
C ILE A 272 -42.22 53.51 -40.09
N SER A 273 -41.87 54.34 -39.11
CA SER A 273 -42.74 55.41 -38.64
C SER A 273 -42.16 56.78 -39.02
N ALA A 274 -43.04 57.57 -39.64
CA ALA A 274 -42.93 58.95 -40.12
C ALA A 274 -41.94 59.88 -39.36
N VAL A 275 -41.36 60.94 -39.95
CA VAL A 275 -42.09 62.00 -40.68
C VAL A 275 -41.36 62.58 -41.90
N ARG A 276 -42.13 62.68 -42.96
CA ARG A 276 -41.96 63.41 -44.23
C ARG A 276 -41.84 64.93 -44.04
N ASN A 277 -40.78 65.55 -44.58
CA ASN A 277 -40.86 66.83 -45.31
C ASN A 277 -39.55 67.03 -46.11
N GLN A 278 -39.59 66.69 -47.40
CA GLN A 278 -39.68 67.62 -48.53
C GLN A 278 -38.33 68.24 -48.93
N ALA A 279 -37.84 67.78 -50.09
CA ALA A 279 -36.65 68.29 -50.76
C ALA A 279 -36.89 69.66 -51.41
N LYS A 280 -35.79 70.36 -51.71
CA LYS A 280 -35.50 70.83 -53.08
C LYS A 280 -34.04 71.26 -53.24
N TYR A 281 -33.42 70.79 -54.31
CA TYR A 281 -32.21 71.38 -54.86
C TYR A 281 -32.53 72.77 -55.41
N LEU A 282 -31.62 73.72 -55.24
CA LEU A 282 -31.56 74.93 -56.07
C LEU A 282 -30.66 74.67 -57.29
N PRO A 283 -31.02 75.14 -58.49
CA PRO A 283 -30.18 75.04 -59.66
C PRO A 283 -29.12 76.16 -59.70
N LEU A 284 -28.12 75.95 -60.56
CA LEU A 284 -27.18 76.96 -61.04
C LEU A 284 -27.93 78.23 -61.52
N TRP A 285 -27.55 79.41 -61.02
CA TRP A 285 -26.54 80.30 -61.61
C TRP A 285 -25.95 81.21 -60.51
#